data_AF-A0A182ASS7-F1
#
_entry.id   AF-A0A182ASS7-F1
#
_cell.length_a   1.000
_cell.length_b   1.000
_cell.length_c   1.000
_cell.angle_alpha   90.00
_cell.angle_beta   90.00
_cell.angle_gamma   90.00
#
_symmetry.space_group_name_H-M   'P 1'
#
loop_
_entity.id
_entity.type
_entity.pdbx_description
1 polymer ?
#
loop_
_entity_poly.entity_id
_entity_poly.type
_entity_poly.pdbx_seq_one_letter_code
_entity_poly.pdbx_strand_id
1 'polypeptide(L)'
;MYEIGLVCAQKPPRVFHMYRREHRDQLSFEDFFLPFGGKLSGDNRWIKLAELIPWDELEGDYAAQFCKGFGAPAKPFRMALGALIIKARMGLTDEELVEQIKENPYLQFFIGLEAFQYSAPFDPSMMVYFRKRLPDSVVNDCNERIVRHGLNVIRSSAVDEHDSSDGGGAGSAADQKIESKTPRPNQGSLLIDATCVPADIRHPTDLSLLNEGRELTETLIDAM
;
A
#
# COMPACT_ATOMS: atom_id res chain seq x y z
N MET A 1 -80.14 18.70 -5.66
CA MET A 1 -78.80 19.26 -5.93
C MET A 1 -77.84 18.65 -4.93
N TYR A 2 -76.88 17.89 -5.45
CA TYR A 2 -75.54 17.58 -4.92
C TYR A 2 -75.37 17.15 -3.46
N GLU A 3 -75.34 15.83 -3.24
CA GLU A 3 -74.24 15.22 -2.49
C GLU A 3 -73.05 15.05 -3.45
N ILE A 4 -71.84 15.34 -2.98
CA ILE A 4 -70.60 14.53 -3.10
C ILE A 4 -69.57 15.28 -2.24
N GLY A 5 -69.36 14.76 -1.03
CA GLY A 5 -68.27 15.19 -0.15
C GLY A 5 -66.93 14.68 -0.68
N LEU A 6 -66.07 15.60 -1.09
CA LEU A 6 -64.71 15.31 -1.53
C LEU A 6 -63.81 15.16 -0.29
N VAL A 7 -63.67 13.94 0.24
CA VAL A 7 -62.67 13.64 1.28
C VAL A 7 -61.30 13.58 0.62
N CYS A 8 -60.50 14.60 0.87
CA CYS A 8 -59.11 14.70 0.45
C CYS A 8 -58.27 13.67 1.22
N ALA A 9 -57.98 12.52 0.61
CA ALA A 9 -57.09 11.50 1.17
C ALA A 9 -55.65 12.03 1.21
N GLN A 10 -55.19 12.45 2.39
CA GLN A 10 -53.79 12.79 2.63
C GLN A 10 -52.94 11.51 2.53
N LYS A 11 -52.05 11.48 1.53
CA LYS A 11 -51.07 10.40 1.35
C LYS A 11 -50.10 10.44 2.53
N PRO A 12 -49.88 9.33 3.27
CA PRO A 12 -49.00 9.36 4.43
C PRO A 12 -47.56 9.69 4.03
N PRO A 13 -46.79 10.38 4.88
CA PRO A 13 -45.42 10.78 4.58
C PRO A 13 -44.56 9.54 4.30
N ARG A 14 -43.77 9.59 3.23
CA ARG A 14 -42.76 8.55 2.94
C ARG A 14 -41.66 8.65 3.98
N VAL A 15 -41.73 7.83 5.02
CA VAL A 15 -40.65 7.66 5.97
C VAL A 15 -39.51 6.92 5.26
N PHE A 16 -38.53 7.66 4.75
CA PHE A 16 -37.26 7.08 4.31
C PHE A 16 -36.55 6.56 5.56
N HIS A 17 -36.67 5.26 5.81
CA HIS A 17 -35.78 4.61 6.76
C HIS A 17 -34.40 4.58 6.11
N MET A 18 -33.46 5.35 6.66
CA MET A 18 -32.06 5.38 6.20
C MET A 18 -31.44 3.98 6.21
N TYR A 19 -31.89 3.13 7.13
CA TYR A 19 -31.55 1.73 7.20
C TYR A 19 -32.80 0.88 7.02
N ARG A 20 -32.82 0.08 5.94
CA ARG A 20 -33.82 -0.95 5.74
C ARG A 20 -33.33 -2.22 6.44
N ARG A 21 -33.97 -2.59 7.55
CA ARG A 21 -33.81 -3.92 8.13
C ARG A 21 -34.38 -4.93 7.13
N GLU A 22 -33.53 -5.49 6.29
CA GLU A 22 -33.88 -6.71 5.60
C GLU A 22 -33.84 -7.84 6.63
N HIS A 23 -34.99 -8.47 6.88
CA HIS A 23 -35.01 -9.76 7.57
C HIS A 23 -34.26 -10.73 6.67
N ARG A 24 -33.01 -11.00 7.01
CA ARG A 24 -32.23 -12.08 6.43
C ARG A 24 -31.70 -12.88 7.61
N ASP A 25 -32.34 -14.02 7.84
CA ASP A 25 -31.67 -15.08 8.57
C ASP A 25 -30.34 -15.35 7.85
N GLN A 26 -29.27 -15.57 8.60
CA GLN A 26 -27.96 -15.90 8.03
C GLN A 26 -28.15 -17.10 7.08
N LEU A 27 -27.73 -16.95 5.82
CA LEU A 27 -27.79 -18.04 4.83
C LEU A 27 -27.07 -19.27 5.38
N SER A 28 -27.59 -20.46 5.08
CA SER A 28 -26.86 -21.69 5.34
C SER A 28 -25.56 -21.69 4.54
N PHE A 29 -24.54 -22.44 4.98
CA PHE A 29 -23.27 -22.54 4.26
C PHE A 29 -23.46 -23.04 2.82
N GLU A 30 -24.43 -23.92 2.59
CA GLU A 30 -24.75 -24.48 1.27
C GLU A 30 -25.42 -23.46 0.35
N ASP A 31 -26.17 -22.51 0.91
CA ASP A 31 -26.85 -21.44 0.17
C ASP A 31 -25.96 -20.19 -0.03
N PHE A 32 -24.77 -20.17 0.56
CA PHE A 32 -23.83 -19.07 0.37
C PHE A 32 -23.25 -19.14 -1.04
N PHE A 33 -23.78 -18.28 -1.91
CA PHE A 33 -23.40 -18.25 -3.32
C PHE A 33 -21.98 -17.69 -3.51
N LEU A 34 -21.05 -18.56 -3.92
CA LEU A 34 -19.77 -18.15 -4.49
C LEU A 34 -19.97 -17.93 -5.99
N PRO A 35 -19.89 -16.69 -6.52
CA PRO A 35 -19.95 -16.48 -7.96
C PRO A 35 -18.77 -17.19 -8.64
N PHE A 36 -19.03 -18.36 -9.23
CA PHE A 36 -18.07 -19.28 -9.85
C PHE A 36 -17.40 -18.75 -11.14
N GLY A 37 -17.31 -17.42 -11.32
CA GLY A 37 -16.69 -16.80 -12.50
C GLY A 37 -15.16 -16.86 -12.55
N GLY A 38 -14.51 -17.29 -11.46
CA GLY A 38 -13.12 -17.77 -11.48
C GLY A 38 -12.03 -16.75 -11.83
N LYS A 39 -12.35 -15.45 -11.97
CA LYS A 39 -11.37 -14.40 -12.26
C LYS A 39 -11.18 -13.52 -11.03
N LEU A 40 -9.92 -13.35 -10.63
CA LEU A 40 -9.55 -12.36 -9.63
C LEU A 40 -9.73 -10.97 -10.20
N SER A 41 -10.23 -10.03 -9.40
CA SER A 41 -10.31 -8.63 -9.82
C SER A 41 -8.92 -8.03 -9.90
N GLY A 42 -8.50 -7.57 -11.10
CA GLY A 42 -7.22 -6.88 -11.30
C GLY A 42 -7.09 -5.60 -10.47
N ASP A 43 -8.19 -5.04 -9.99
CA ASP A 43 -8.19 -3.86 -9.14
C ASP A 43 -7.76 -4.12 -7.69
N ASN A 44 -7.56 -5.38 -7.32
CA ASN A 44 -7.14 -5.73 -5.97
C ASN A 44 -5.73 -5.19 -5.66
N ARG A 45 -5.57 -4.63 -4.46
CA ARG A 45 -4.29 -4.12 -3.95
C ARG A 45 -3.13 -5.12 -4.06
N TRP A 46 -3.37 -6.41 -3.85
CA TRP A 46 -2.35 -7.45 -3.90
C TRP A 46 -1.92 -7.78 -5.33
N ILE A 47 -2.85 -7.71 -6.28
CA ILE A 47 -2.53 -7.93 -7.70
C ILE A 47 -1.70 -6.76 -8.23
N LYS A 48 -2.10 -5.52 -7.93
CA LYS A 48 -1.32 -4.33 -8.28
C LYS A 48 0.07 -4.35 -7.64
N LEU A 49 0.19 -4.77 -6.37
CA LEU A 49 1.49 -4.93 -5.73
C LEU A 49 2.34 -6.03 -6.38
N ALA A 50 1.74 -7.14 -6.81
CA ALA A 50 2.48 -8.20 -7.49
C ALA A 50 3.08 -7.73 -8.82
N GLU A 51 2.38 -6.87 -9.56
CA GLU A 51 2.82 -6.32 -10.84
C GLU A 51 3.99 -5.32 -10.70
N LEU A 52 4.04 -4.59 -9.59
CA LEU A 52 5.09 -3.58 -9.35
C LEU A 52 6.45 -4.19 -8.97
N ILE A 53 6.45 -5.40 -8.40
CA ILE A 53 7.66 -6.05 -7.88
C ILE A 53 8.36 -6.80 -9.03
N PRO A 54 9.64 -6.51 -9.35
CA PRO A 54 10.39 -7.23 -10.37
C PRO A 54 10.86 -8.59 -9.84
N TRP A 55 9.97 -9.57 -9.80
CA TRP A 55 10.24 -10.88 -9.20
C TRP A 55 11.41 -11.63 -9.84
N ASP A 56 11.52 -11.58 -11.18
CA ASP A 56 12.53 -12.33 -11.94
C ASP A 56 13.96 -11.84 -11.64
N GLU A 57 14.15 -10.54 -11.46
CA GLU A 57 15.45 -9.96 -11.11
C GLU A 57 15.90 -10.34 -9.71
N LEU A 58 14.95 -10.48 -8.78
CA LEU A 58 15.23 -10.77 -7.37
C LEU A 58 15.41 -12.26 -7.09
N GLU A 59 14.76 -13.14 -7.86
CA GLU A 59 14.86 -14.60 -7.71
C GLU A 59 16.30 -15.09 -7.94
N GLY A 60 17.05 -14.45 -8.84
CA GLY A 60 18.44 -14.83 -9.15
C GLY A 60 19.37 -14.79 -7.93
N ASP A 61 19.30 -13.73 -7.14
CA ASP A 61 20.11 -13.56 -5.93
C ASP A 61 19.73 -14.55 -4.84
N TYR A 62 18.43 -14.87 -4.73
CA TYR A 62 17.94 -15.85 -3.77
C TYR A 62 18.34 -17.27 -4.16
N ALA A 63 18.23 -17.64 -5.44
CA ALA A 63 18.61 -18.96 -5.94
C ALA A 63 20.11 -19.24 -5.74
N ALA A 64 20.97 -18.21 -5.83
CA ALA A 64 22.41 -18.31 -5.60
C ALA A 64 22.78 -18.72 -4.16
N GLN A 65 21.89 -18.54 -3.18
CA GLN A 65 22.12 -18.93 -1.78
C GLN A 65 22.02 -20.45 -1.55
N PHE A 66 21.51 -21.22 -2.51
CA PHE A 66 21.28 -22.65 -2.37
C PHE A 66 22.34 -23.49 -3.07
N CYS A 67 22.80 -24.54 -2.39
CA CYS A 67 23.71 -25.54 -2.96
C CYS A 67 22.97 -26.43 -3.97
N LYS A 68 23.64 -26.77 -5.08
CA LYS A 68 23.10 -27.69 -6.08
C LYS A 68 23.23 -29.14 -5.59
N GLY A 69 22.11 -29.87 -5.50
CA GLY A 69 22.10 -31.34 -5.46
C GLY A 69 21.90 -32.01 -4.09
N PHE A 70 21.66 -31.27 -3.00
CA PHE A 70 21.40 -31.88 -1.68
C PHE A 70 20.23 -31.20 -0.95
N GLY A 71 19.35 -32.03 -0.38
CA GLY A 71 18.25 -31.59 0.49
C GLY A 71 16.89 -31.50 -0.21
N ALA A 72 15.87 -31.12 0.56
CA ALA A 72 14.53 -30.84 0.06
C ALA A 72 14.55 -29.56 -0.80
N PRO A 73 13.74 -29.50 -1.89
CA PRO A 73 13.69 -28.31 -2.74
C PRO A 73 13.27 -27.09 -1.93
N ALA A 74 13.99 -25.99 -2.12
CA ALA A 74 13.64 -24.73 -1.49
C ALA A 74 12.32 -24.18 -2.06
N LYS A 75 11.57 -23.47 -1.23
CA LYS A 75 10.40 -22.71 -1.67
C LYS A 75 10.86 -21.52 -2.53
N PRO A 76 10.08 -21.14 -3.58
CA PRO A 76 10.46 -20.06 -4.49
C PRO A 76 10.57 -18.72 -3.77
N PHE A 77 11.41 -17.81 -4.28
CA PHE A 77 11.63 -16.49 -3.65
C PHE A 77 10.32 -15.72 -3.50
N ARG A 78 9.47 -15.73 -4.54
CA ARG A 78 8.17 -15.05 -4.51
C ARG A 78 7.30 -15.47 -3.33
N MET A 79 7.35 -16.75 -2.94
CA MET A 79 6.62 -17.24 -1.77
C MET A 79 7.23 -16.73 -0.46
N ALA A 80 8.55 -16.79 -0.33
CA ALA A 80 9.26 -16.34 0.87
C ALA A 80 9.12 -14.83 1.09
N LEU A 81 9.45 -14.01 0.09
CA LEU A 81 9.33 -12.56 0.16
C LEU A 81 7.85 -12.14 0.26
N GLY A 82 6.97 -12.77 -0.53
CA GLY A 82 5.54 -12.49 -0.50
C GLY A 82 4.93 -12.71 0.89
N ALA A 83 5.28 -13.81 1.56
CA ALA A 83 4.83 -14.08 2.93
C ALA A 83 5.32 -13.02 3.93
N LEU A 84 6.59 -12.58 3.82
CA LEU A 84 7.13 -11.51 4.67
C LEU A 84 6.42 -10.17 4.44
N ILE A 85 6.13 -9.82 3.19
CA ILE A 85 5.39 -8.60 2.84
C ILE A 85 3.97 -8.64 3.42
N ILE A 86 3.25 -9.75 3.24
CA ILE A 86 1.89 -9.89 3.77
C ILE A 86 1.90 -9.77 5.30
N LYS A 87 2.83 -10.46 5.97
CA LYS A 87 2.97 -10.39 7.42
C LYS A 87 3.20 -8.95 7.90
N ALA A 88 4.13 -8.23 7.27
CA ALA A 88 4.45 -6.85 7.63
C ALA A 88 3.28 -5.89 7.37
N ARG A 89 2.55 -6.07 6.26
CA ARG A 89 1.40 -5.24 5.88
C ARG A 89 0.18 -5.44 6.78
N MET A 90 -0.08 -6.66 7.22
CA MET A 90 -1.26 -7.01 8.00
C MET A 90 -1.01 -7.08 9.51
N GLY A 91 0.25 -7.14 9.95
CA GLY A 91 0.61 -7.22 11.37
C GLY A 91 0.22 -8.55 12.03
N LEU A 92 0.31 -9.66 11.29
CA LEU A 92 -0.17 -10.98 11.73
C LEU A 92 0.92 -11.81 12.42
N THR A 93 0.49 -12.82 13.19
CA THR A 93 1.37 -13.89 13.67
C THR A 93 1.76 -14.82 12.53
N ASP A 94 2.80 -15.64 12.72
CA ASP A 94 3.23 -16.60 11.70
C ASP A 94 2.17 -17.67 11.41
N GLU A 95 1.40 -18.08 12.42
CA GLU A 95 0.30 -19.06 12.29
C GLU A 95 -0.91 -18.45 11.57
N GLU A 96 -1.33 -17.25 11.99
CA GLU A 96 -2.47 -16.54 11.39
C GLU A 96 -2.20 -16.18 9.93
N LEU A 97 -0.95 -15.82 9.59
CA LEU A 97 -0.55 -15.56 8.21
C LEU A 97 -0.87 -16.74 7.29
N VAL A 98 -0.59 -17.97 7.73
CA VAL A 98 -0.80 -19.18 6.92
C VAL A 98 -2.28 -19.44 6.70
N GLU A 99 -3.11 -19.28 7.73
CA GLU A 99 -4.57 -19.40 7.59
C GLU A 99 -5.14 -18.30 6.70
N GLN A 100 -4.69 -17.05 6.84
CA GLN A 100 -5.11 -15.94 5.95
C GLN A 100 -4.77 -16.21 4.48
N ILE A 101 -3.58 -16.76 4.21
CA ILE A 101 -3.20 -17.13 2.84
C ILE A 101 -4.07 -18.29 2.33
N LYS A 102 -4.37 -19.28 3.18
CA LYS A 102 -5.22 -20.42 2.83
C LYS A 102 -6.66 -19.99 2.49
N GLU A 103 -7.21 -19.02 3.22
CA GLU A 103 -8.58 -18.54 3.04
C GLU A 103 -8.73 -17.58 1.84
N ASN A 104 -7.65 -16.89 1.43
CA ASN A 104 -7.73 -15.78 0.48
C ASN A 104 -7.06 -16.06 -0.88
N PRO A 105 -7.84 -16.18 -1.98
CA PRO A 105 -7.32 -16.37 -3.34
C PRO A 105 -6.33 -15.30 -3.81
N TYR A 106 -6.50 -14.04 -3.39
CA TYR A 106 -5.62 -12.95 -3.79
C TYR A 106 -4.23 -13.08 -3.15
N LEU A 107 -4.16 -13.60 -1.92
CA LEU A 107 -2.89 -13.83 -1.25
C LEU A 107 -2.14 -15.01 -1.86
N GLN A 108 -2.87 -16.08 -2.23
CA GLN A 108 -2.30 -17.22 -2.95
C GLN A 108 -1.69 -16.81 -4.30
N PHE A 109 -2.38 -15.96 -5.06
CA PHE A 109 -1.81 -15.38 -6.28
C PHE A 109 -0.58 -14.53 -5.99
N PHE A 110 -0.61 -13.70 -4.94
CA PHE A 110 0.52 -12.84 -4.58
C PHE A 110 1.79 -13.64 -4.29
N ILE A 111 1.69 -14.72 -3.50
CA ILE A 111 2.82 -15.61 -3.19
C ILE A 111 3.26 -16.50 -4.37
N GLY A 112 2.55 -16.46 -5.50
CA GLY A 112 2.94 -17.13 -6.74
C GLY A 112 2.35 -18.54 -6.94
N LEU A 113 1.22 -18.87 -6.30
CA LEU A 113 0.49 -20.10 -6.62
C LEU A 113 -0.33 -19.92 -7.91
N GLU A 114 -0.34 -20.97 -8.75
CA GLU A 114 -1.03 -20.96 -10.05
C GLU A 114 -2.56 -21.08 -9.92
N ALA A 115 -3.02 -21.77 -8.88
CA ALA A 115 -4.42 -22.04 -8.63
C ALA A 115 -4.72 -21.98 -7.14
N PHE A 116 -5.98 -21.69 -6.81
CA PHE A 116 -6.45 -21.69 -5.43
C PHE A 116 -6.43 -23.11 -4.84
N GLN A 117 -5.84 -23.25 -3.65
CA GLN A 117 -5.73 -24.49 -2.90
C GLN A 117 -6.32 -24.30 -1.50
N TYR A 118 -7.04 -25.32 -1.02
CA TYR A 118 -7.61 -25.33 0.34
C TYR A 118 -6.60 -25.75 1.41
N SER A 119 -5.44 -26.28 1.00
CA SER A 119 -4.36 -26.67 1.90
C SER A 119 -3.41 -25.51 2.16
N ALA A 120 -2.80 -25.47 3.35
CA ALA A 120 -1.77 -24.50 3.68
C ALA A 120 -0.57 -24.61 2.73
N PRO A 121 -0.06 -23.49 2.15
CA PRO A 121 1.05 -23.52 1.19
C PRO A 121 2.40 -23.92 1.80
N PHE A 122 2.57 -23.63 3.09
CA PHE A 122 3.75 -23.99 3.89
C PHE A 122 3.38 -24.03 5.37
N ASP A 123 4.24 -24.68 6.16
CA ASP A 123 4.10 -24.74 7.61
C ASP A 123 4.55 -23.41 8.26
N PRO A 124 3.89 -22.90 9.31
CA PRO A 124 4.27 -21.65 9.98
C PRO A 124 5.75 -21.57 10.39
N SER A 125 6.38 -22.70 10.73
CA SER A 125 7.81 -22.76 11.07
C SER A 125 8.72 -22.29 9.92
N MET A 126 8.26 -22.38 8.67
CA MET A 126 8.99 -21.89 7.49
C MET A 126 9.26 -20.39 7.55
N MET A 127 8.42 -19.61 8.23
CA MET A 127 8.63 -18.17 8.40
C MET A 127 9.94 -17.83 9.13
N VAL A 128 10.37 -18.69 10.05
CA VAL A 128 11.66 -18.52 10.75
C VAL A 128 12.82 -18.67 9.75
N TYR A 129 12.74 -19.64 8.84
CA TYR A 129 13.76 -19.86 7.82
C TYR A 129 13.76 -18.76 6.77
N PHE A 130 12.59 -18.24 6.38
CA PHE A 130 12.50 -17.10 5.45
C PHE A 130 13.17 -15.86 6.03
N ARG A 131 12.92 -15.52 7.29
CA ARG A 131 13.58 -14.38 7.96
C ARG A 131 15.10 -14.55 8.06
N LYS A 132 15.59 -15.77 8.27
CA LYS A 132 17.05 -16.04 8.30
C LYS A 132 17.71 -15.89 6.94
N ARG A 133 16.99 -16.25 5.86
CA ARG A 133 17.51 -16.19 4.48
C ARG A 133 17.37 -14.80 3.86
N LEU A 134 16.36 -14.06 4.30
CA LEU A 134 16.07 -12.69 3.88
C LEU A 134 16.24 -11.75 5.09
N PRO A 135 17.50 -11.48 5.50
CA PRO A 135 17.75 -10.50 6.55
C PRO A 135 17.38 -9.10 6.06
N ASP A 136 17.28 -8.17 7.00
CA ASP A 136 16.87 -6.78 6.73
C ASP A 136 17.70 -6.10 5.64
N SER A 137 19.00 -6.43 5.53
CA SER A 137 19.86 -5.92 4.46
C SER A 137 19.39 -6.34 3.08
N VAL A 138 19.07 -7.62 2.88
CA VAL A 138 18.57 -8.15 1.60
C VAL A 138 17.18 -7.60 1.30
N VAL A 139 16.33 -7.47 2.32
CA VAL A 139 14.99 -6.88 2.15
C VAL A 139 15.08 -5.41 1.77
N ASN A 140 16.01 -4.66 2.36
CA ASN A 140 16.25 -3.26 2.00
C ASN A 140 16.77 -3.13 0.56
N ASP A 141 17.73 -3.97 0.16
CA ASP A 141 18.24 -4.01 -1.22
C ASP A 141 17.12 -4.32 -2.22
N CYS A 142 16.24 -5.26 -1.88
CA CYS A 142 15.04 -5.56 -2.66
C CYS A 142 14.11 -4.34 -2.76
N ASN A 143 13.89 -3.62 -1.65
CA ASN A 143 13.06 -2.41 -1.64
C ASN A 143 13.64 -1.31 -2.54
N GLU A 144 14.95 -1.08 -2.51
CA GLU A 144 15.61 -0.10 -3.39
C GLU A 144 15.44 -0.46 -4.88
N ARG A 145 15.52 -1.74 -5.22
CA ARG A 145 15.29 -2.22 -6.60
C ARG A 145 13.83 -2.07 -7.01
N ILE A 146 12.88 -2.39 -6.13
CA ILE A 146 11.43 -2.19 -6.37
C ILE A 146 11.14 -0.71 -6.63
N VAL A 147 11.68 0.20 -5.83
CA VAL A 147 11.50 1.65 -6.01
C VAL A 147 12.12 2.11 -7.34
N ARG A 148 13.33 1.64 -7.68
CA ARG A 148 13.98 1.97 -8.95
C ARG A 148 13.16 1.49 -10.15
N HIS A 149 12.63 0.26 -10.10
CA HIS A 149 11.76 -0.29 -11.13
C HIS A 149 10.45 0.51 -11.25
N GLY A 150 9.79 0.80 -10.13
CA GLY A 150 8.56 1.59 -10.10
C GLY A 150 8.72 3.00 -10.69
N LEU A 151 9.84 3.68 -10.39
CA LEU A 151 10.17 4.98 -10.98
C LEU A 151 10.38 4.88 -12.51
N ASN A 152 11.03 3.82 -12.98
CA ASN A 152 11.22 3.61 -14.41
C ASN A 152 9.89 3.38 -15.13
N VAL A 153 8.97 2.59 -14.56
CA VAL A 153 7.64 2.34 -15.13
C VAL A 153 6.81 3.63 -15.23
N ILE A 154 6.84 4.46 -14.18
CA ILE A 154 6.16 5.77 -14.18
C ILE A 154 6.81 6.72 -15.20
N ARG A 155 8.13 6.70 -15.32
CA ARG A 155 8.84 7.53 -16.28
C ARG A 155 8.56 7.10 -17.73
N SER A 156 8.49 5.80 -18.02
CA SER A 156 8.14 5.32 -19.35
C SER A 156 6.71 5.68 -19.73
N SER A 157 5.75 5.57 -18.81
CA SER A 157 4.36 5.95 -19.10
C SER A 157 4.17 7.46 -19.28
N ALA A 158 5.02 8.30 -18.68
CA ALA A 158 4.99 9.75 -18.87
C ALA A 158 5.61 10.22 -20.21
N VAL A 159 6.38 9.38 -20.90
CA VAL A 159 7.03 9.74 -22.18
C VAL A 159 6.10 9.49 -23.38
N ASP A 160 5.03 8.71 -23.21
CA ASP A 160 4.08 8.38 -24.30
C ASP A 160 2.99 9.46 -24.55
N GLU A 161 2.95 10.55 -23.77
CA GLU A 161 1.96 11.65 -23.95
C GLU A 161 2.49 12.90 -24.65
N HIS A 162 3.71 12.90 -25.20
CA HIS A 162 4.24 14.08 -25.90
C HIS A 162 5.13 13.73 -27.09
N ASP A 163 4.54 13.15 -28.16
CA ASP A 163 5.17 13.17 -29.48
C ASP A 163 4.43 14.11 -30.43
N SER A 164 4.83 15.38 -30.39
CA SER A 164 4.75 16.33 -31.50
C SER A 164 5.68 17.52 -31.24
N SER A 165 6.59 17.75 -32.19
CA SER A 165 7.54 18.87 -32.35
C SER A 165 8.93 18.73 -31.67
N ASP A 166 9.84 18.14 -32.45
CA ASP A 166 11.01 18.77 -33.09
C ASP A 166 11.90 19.74 -32.28
N GLY A 167 13.22 19.54 -32.41
CA GLY A 167 14.23 20.57 -32.17
C GLY A 167 15.30 20.21 -31.14
N GLY A 168 16.43 19.68 -31.61
CA GLY A 168 17.58 19.31 -30.79
C GLY A 168 18.32 20.46 -30.09
N GLY A 169 19.13 20.08 -29.11
CA GLY A 169 20.07 20.97 -28.44
C GLY A 169 20.83 20.27 -27.33
N ALA A 170 22.06 19.84 -27.63
CA ALA A 170 23.03 19.37 -26.65
C ALA A 170 23.44 20.49 -25.68
N GLY A 171 23.58 20.18 -24.38
CA GLY A 171 24.11 21.14 -23.41
C GLY A 171 24.22 20.57 -21.99
N SER A 172 25.44 20.59 -21.48
CA SER A 172 25.97 20.00 -20.24
C SER A 172 25.30 20.33 -18.91
N ALA A 173 25.63 19.46 -17.93
CA ALA A 173 25.50 19.64 -16.50
C ALA A 173 25.95 21.01 -15.97
N ALA A 174 25.14 21.61 -15.10
CA ALA A 174 25.58 22.28 -13.87
C ALA A 174 24.36 22.69 -13.02
N ASP A 175 24.53 22.48 -11.73
CA ASP A 175 23.73 22.92 -10.59
C ASP A 175 23.33 24.41 -10.67
N GLN A 176 22.04 24.72 -10.46
CA GLN A 176 21.61 26.06 -10.02
C GLN A 176 20.15 26.10 -9.54
N LYS A 177 20.03 26.33 -8.23
CA LYS A 177 18.87 26.82 -7.48
C LYS A 177 18.36 28.13 -8.13
N ILE A 178 17.10 28.13 -8.61
CA ILE A 178 16.43 29.36 -9.07
C ILE A 178 15.08 29.50 -8.37
N GLU A 179 15.04 30.42 -7.41
CA GLU A 179 13.81 31.04 -6.91
C GLU A 179 13.11 31.77 -8.07
N SER A 180 11.89 31.37 -8.38
CA SER A 180 10.99 32.13 -9.26
C SER A 180 9.79 32.64 -8.45
N LYS A 181 9.84 33.93 -8.10
CA LYS A 181 8.71 34.72 -7.63
C LYS A 181 7.70 34.92 -8.76
N THR A 182 6.67 34.08 -8.78
CA THR A 182 5.36 34.35 -9.39
C THR A 182 4.32 34.21 -8.28
N PRO A 183 3.29 35.08 -8.17
CA PRO A 183 2.26 34.90 -7.14
C PRO A 183 1.41 33.68 -7.53
N ARG A 184 1.77 32.53 -6.97
CA ARG A 184 1.01 31.29 -7.14
C ARG A 184 -0.27 31.43 -6.31
N PRO A 185 -1.45 31.05 -6.83
CA PRO A 185 -2.65 31.00 -6.00
C PRO A 185 -2.41 30.06 -4.82
N ASN A 186 -2.79 30.53 -3.62
CA ASN A 186 -2.69 29.93 -2.29
C ASN A 186 -2.11 28.51 -2.26
N GLN A 187 -0.78 28.43 -2.16
CA GLN A 187 -0.07 27.20 -1.86
C GLN A 187 0.11 27.11 -0.34
N GLY A 188 -0.56 26.12 0.25
CA GLY A 188 -0.47 25.77 1.66
C GLY A 188 -1.23 24.46 1.88
N SER A 189 -0.82 23.65 2.85
CA SER A 189 -1.56 22.45 3.26
C SER A 189 -2.76 22.86 4.12
N LEU A 190 -3.97 22.42 3.74
CA LEU A 190 -5.17 22.63 4.54
C LEU A 190 -5.23 21.55 5.64
N LEU A 191 -5.16 21.98 6.90
CA LEU A 191 -5.40 21.11 8.05
C LEU A 191 -6.91 21.01 8.28
N ILE A 192 -7.47 19.84 7.98
CA ILE A 192 -8.91 19.57 8.02
C ILE A 192 -9.40 19.27 9.45
N ASP A 193 -8.50 18.83 10.32
CA ASP A 193 -8.80 18.49 11.73
C ASP A 193 -7.59 18.81 12.63
N ALA A 194 -7.86 19.03 13.93
CA ALA A 194 -6.86 19.30 14.95
C ALA A 194 -5.92 18.11 15.22
N THR A 195 -6.28 16.91 14.76
CA THR A 195 -5.42 15.71 14.86
C THR A 195 -4.40 15.59 13.73
N CYS A 196 -4.57 16.32 12.62
CA CYS A 196 -3.69 16.25 11.45
C CYS A 196 -2.52 17.26 11.49
N VAL A 197 -2.24 17.86 12.64
CA VAL A 197 -1.19 18.87 12.78
C VAL A 197 0.17 18.23 12.43
N PRO A 198 0.99 18.86 11.56
CA PRO A 198 2.30 18.32 11.21
C PRO A 198 3.10 18.06 12.49
N ALA A 199 3.74 16.89 12.57
CA ALA A 199 4.46 16.41 13.75
C ALA A 199 5.70 17.25 14.14
N ASP A 200 5.92 18.36 13.46
CA ASP A 200 7.10 19.23 13.58
C ASP A 200 6.80 20.44 14.49
N ILE A 201 6.11 20.19 15.61
CA ILE A 201 5.93 21.18 16.67
C ILE A 201 6.92 20.85 17.78
N ARG A 202 7.83 21.77 18.08
CA ARG A 202 8.76 21.60 19.20
C ARG A 202 7.99 21.55 20.52
N HIS A 203 8.22 20.51 21.30
CA HIS A 203 7.61 20.32 22.59
C HIS A 203 8.46 20.99 23.68
N PRO A 204 7.85 21.41 24.81
CA PRO A 204 8.57 22.11 25.89
C PRO A 204 9.68 21.27 26.55
N THR A 205 9.74 19.97 26.30
CA THR A 205 10.80 19.06 26.74
C THR A 205 11.95 18.93 25.74
N ASP A 206 11.85 19.54 24.56
CA ASP A 206 12.87 19.39 23.51
C ASP A 206 14.11 20.22 23.84
N LEU A 207 15.26 19.52 23.92
CA LEU A 207 16.55 20.14 24.23
C LEU A 207 16.99 21.16 23.16
N SER A 208 16.52 20.99 21.92
CA SER A 208 16.80 21.92 20.82
C SER A 208 16.24 23.32 21.08
N LEU A 209 15.06 23.43 21.70
CA LEU A 209 14.44 24.70 22.06
C LEU A 209 15.22 25.43 23.16
N LEU A 210 15.73 24.70 24.15
CA LEU A 210 16.57 25.25 25.21
C LEU A 210 17.93 25.71 24.68
N ASN A 211 18.51 24.97 23.75
CA ASN A 211 19.78 25.36 23.12
C ASN A 211 19.64 26.64 22.28
N GLU A 212 18.56 26.76 21.51
CA GLU A 212 18.25 27.99 20.75
C GLU A 212 18.04 29.19 21.69
N GLY A 213 17.31 29.00 22.79
CA GLY A 213 17.18 30.03 23.81
C GLY A 213 18.52 30.47 24.39
N ARG A 214 19.44 29.54 24.64
CA ARG A 214 20.80 29.83 25.12
C ARG A 214 21.57 30.70 24.11
N GLU A 215 21.60 30.29 22.85
CA GLU A 215 22.30 31.01 21.78
C GLU A 215 21.74 32.45 21.60
N LEU A 216 20.42 32.61 21.67
CA LEU A 216 19.77 33.92 21.61
C LEU A 216 20.12 34.80 22.82
N THR A 217 20.26 34.23 24.01
CA THR A 217 20.69 35.00 25.19
C THR A 217 22.17 35.38 25.14
N GLU A 218 23.04 34.49 24.66
CA GLU A 218 24.48 34.76 24.47
C GLU A 218 24.66 35.91 23.48
N THR A 219 23.96 35.86 22.35
CA THR A 219 24.01 36.93 21.33
C THR A 219 23.48 38.27 21.84
N LEU A 220 22.46 38.28 22.71
CA LEU A 220 21.92 39.51 23.29
C LEU A 220 22.87 40.10 24.34
N ILE A 221 23.53 39.26 25.13
CA ILE A 221 24.56 39.69 26.10
C ILE A 221 25.77 40.26 25.35
N ASP A 222 26.21 39.62 24.26
CA ASP A 222 27.34 40.10 23.47
C ASP A 222 27.05 41.42 22.72
N ALA A 223 25.77 41.74 22.50
CA ALA A 223 25.32 42.97 21.87
C ALA A 223 25.10 44.14 22.85
N MET A 224 25.19 43.91 24.17
CA MET A 224 25.11 44.92 25.24
C MET A 224 26.49 45.38 25.69
#